data_AF-A0A8C1V2M0-F1
#
_entry.id   AF-A0A8C1V2M0-F1
#
_cell.length_a   1.000
_cell.length_b   1.000
_cell.length_c   1.000
_cell.angle_alpha   90.00
_cell.angle_beta   90.00
_cell.angle_gamma   90.00
#
_symmetry.space_group_name_H-M   'P 1'
#
loop_
_entity.id
_entity.type
_entity.pdbx_description
1 polymer ?
#
loop_
_entity_poly.entity_id
_entity_poly.type
_entity_poly.pdbx_seq_one_letter_code
_entity_poly.pdbx_strand_id
1 'polypeptide(L)'
;LIAYGVTTQALLHPNDPRIDWVFRRALYPHCSSLFAKKNKNKKKNLFEALFDFFFKHCILPPCPNIYANWLVILLLVIYLLVTNVLLLNLLIAMFSYTFQVVQENADIFWKFQRYNLIVEYHSRPALAPPFIIISHISQALLSLVKTTETHQDLLGMCKLMTWETVQKENYLAELEHEHRESSAERLRYTSSK
;
A
#
# COMPACT_ATOMS: atom_id res chain seq x y z
N LEU A 1 1.72 -20.69 13.41
CA LEU A 1 0.70 -20.72 14.47
C LEU A 1 -0.04 -22.05 14.59
N ILE A 2 -0.71 -22.49 13.52
CA ILE A 2 -1.49 -23.74 13.50
C ILE A 2 -0.59 -24.95 13.80
N ALA A 3 0.58 -25.04 13.15
CA ALA A 3 1.54 -26.12 13.39
C ALA A 3 1.96 -26.21 14.88
N TYR A 4 2.34 -25.08 15.49
CA TYR A 4 2.68 -25.00 16.92
C TYR A 4 1.53 -25.50 17.82
N GLY A 5 0.31 -25.03 17.57
CA GLY A 5 -0.88 -25.40 18.35
C GLY A 5 -1.24 -26.88 18.25
N VAL A 6 -1.18 -27.46 17.05
CA VAL A 6 -1.47 -28.89 16.82
C VAL A 6 -0.40 -29.78 17.44
N THR A 7 0.90 -29.45 17.25
CA THR A 7 2.00 -30.23 17.82
C THR A 7 2.00 -30.21 19.35
N THR A 8 1.71 -29.05 19.96
CA THR A 8 1.63 -28.91 21.41
C THR A 8 0.45 -29.69 22.00
N GLN A 9 -0.71 -29.68 21.33
CA GLN A 9 -1.87 -30.47 21.74
C GLN A 9 -1.59 -31.98 21.62
N ALA A 10 -0.98 -32.42 20.52
CA ALA A 10 -0.65 -33.83 20.30
C ALA A 10 0.35 -34.37 21.33
N LEU A 11 1.31 -33.55 21.75
CA LEU A 11 2.31 -33.92 22.77
C LEU A 11 1.74 -33.96 24.19
N LEU A 12 0.79 -33.08 24.51
CA LEU A 12 0.22 -32.97 25.87
C LEU A 12 -0.99 -33.87 26.09
N HIS A 13 -1.83 -34.09 25.07
CA HIS A 13 -3.07 -34.85 25.14
C HIS A 13 -3.23 -35.77 23.92
N PRO A 14 -2.49 -36.90 23.87
CA PRO A 14 -2.46 -37.77 22.69
C PRO A 14 -3.78 -38.49 22.38
N ASN A 15 -4.75 -38.49 23.30
CA ASN A 15 -5.96 -39.32 23.22
C ASN A 15 -7.28 -38.54 23.33
N ASP A 16 -7.27 -37.22 23.07
CA ASP A 16 -8.48 -36.38 23.13
C ASP A 16 -9.15 -36.28 21.75
N PRO A 17 -10.35 -36.88 21.53
CA PRO A 17 -10.98 -36.99 20.21
C PRO A 17 -11.70 -35.71 19.74
N ARG A 18 -11.76 -34.66 20.57
CA ARG A 18 -12.58 -33.45 20.32
C ARG A 18 -11.82 -32.38 19.54
N ILE A 19 -11.86 -32.48 18.21
CA ILE A 19 -11.21 -31.55 17.27
C ILE A 19 -11.65 -30.08 17.48
N ASP A 20 -12.93 -29.82 17.77
CA ASP A 20 -13.43 -28.47 18.04
C ASP A 20 -12.77 -27.78 19.24
N TRP A 21 -12.40 -28.57 20.26
CA TRP A 21 -11.75 -28.07 21.46
C TRP A 21 -10.26 -27.80 21.22
N VAL A 22 -9.63 -28.59 20.35
CA VAL A 22 -8.26 -28.37 19.86
C VAL A 22 -8.15 -27.06 19.07
N PHE A 23 -9.05 -26.82 18.11
CA PHE A 23 -9.04 -25.57 17.35
C PHE A 23 -9.35 -24.35 18.23
N ARG A 24 -10.32 -24.46 19.15
CA ARG A 24 -10.59 -23.39 20.12
C ARG A 24 -9.38 -23.13 21.02
N ARG A 25 -8.65 -24.14 21.50
CA ARG A 25 -7.51 -23.92 22.40
C ARG A 25 -6.25 -23.43 21.67
N ALA A 26 -6.06 -23.85 20.41
CA ALA A 26 -4.90 -23.46 19.59
C ALA A 26 -5.03 -22.08 18.93
N LEU A 27 -6.22 -21.70 18.46
CA LEU A 27 -6.43 -20.49 17.66
C LEU A 27 -7.15 -19.36 18.41
N TYR A 28 -8.17 -19.70 19.20
CA TYR A 28 -9.04 -18.71 19.82
C TYR A 28 -8.30 -17.72 20.74
N PRO A 29 -7.29 -18.12 21.53
CA PRO A 29 -6.55 -17.17 22.35
C PRO A 29 -5.72 -16.20 21.53
N HIS A 30 -5.13 -16.68 20.43
CA HIS A 30 -4.31 -15.85 19.56
C HIS A 30 -5.17 -14.81 18.84
N CYS A 31 -6.31 -15.23 18.29
CA CYS A 31 -7.28 -14.34 17.66
C CYS A 31 -7.94 -13.39 18.68
N SER A 32 -8.34 -13.88 19.86
CA SER A 32 -8.98 -13.06 20.90
C SER A 32 -8.02 -12.03 21.49
N SER A 33 -6.72 -12.32 21.61
CA SER A 33 -5.73 -11.35 22.13
C SER A 33 -5.49 -10.18 21.17
N LEU A 34 -5.66 -10.39 19.87
CA LEU A 34 -5.61 -9.36 18.83
C LEU A 34 -6.81 -8.40 18.93
N PHE A 35 -8.01 -8.93 19.21
CA PHE A 35 -9.27 -8.15 19.25
C PHE A 35 -9.65 -7.59 20.64
N ALA A 36 -9.25 -8.24 21.74
CA ALA A 36 -9.55 -7.79 23.12
C ALA A 36 -8.77 -6.54 23.55
N LYS A 37 -7.82 -6.08 22.71
CA LYS A 37 -7.00 -4.89 22.90
C LYS A 37 -7.75 -3.57 22.66
N LYS A 38 -9.07 -3.54 22.91
CA LYS A 38 -9.88 -2.32 22.90
C LYS A 38 -10.23 -1.81 24.30
N ASN A 39 -9.94 -2.57 25.37
CA ASN A 39 -10.28 -2.13 26.73
C ASN A 39 -9.21 -2.57 27.76
N LYS A 40 -8.69 -1.61 28.53
CA LYS A 40 -7.71 -1.69 29.66
C LYS A 40 -6.23 -1.38 29.35
N ASN A 41 -5.89 -0.09 29.44
CA ASN A 41 -4.76 0.62 30.10
C ASN A 41 -3.40 -0.06 30.43
N LYS A 42 -2.99 -1.16 29.82
CA LYS A 42 -1.58 -1.56 29.78
C LYS A 42 -1.21 -1.93 28.35
N LYS A 43 -0.32 -1.15 27.72
CA LYS A 43 0.30 -1.50 26.43
C LYS A 43 1.28 -2.65 26.64
N LYS A 44 0.78 -3.83 27.01
CA LYS A 44 1.57 -5.06 26.90
C LYS A 44 1.77 -5.35 25.42
N ASN A 45 2.99 -5.58 25.00
CA ASN A 45 3.27 -6.01 23.63
C ASN A 45 2.50 -7.30 23.35
N LEU A 46 2.08 -7.52 22.11
CA LEU A 46 1.36 -8.74 21.71
C LEU A 46 2.14 -9.99 22.17
N PHE A 47 3.47 -9.91 22.11
CA PHE A 47 4.40 -10.88 22.65
C PHE A 47 4.21 -11.20 24.14
N GLU A 48 4.20 -10.18 25.00
CA GLU A 48 4.11 -10.35 26.45
C GLU A 48 2.76 -10.95 26.86
N ALA A 49 1.68 -10.54 26.17
CA ALA A 49 0.35 -11.09 26.40
C ALA A 49 0.24 -12.56 25.95
N LEU A 50 0.85 -12.91 24.82
CA LEU A 50 0.88 -14.29 24.33
C LEU A 50 1.75 -15.17 25.23
N PHE A 51 2.93 -14.68 25.63
CA PHE A 51 3.82 -15.39 26.54
C PHE A 51 3.12 -15.68 27.87
N ASP A 52 2.50 -14.68 28.50
CA ASP A 52 1.76 -14.82 29.77
C ASP A 52 0.58 -15.81 29.64
N PHE A 53 -0.16 -15.77 28.53
CA PHE A 53 -1.25 -16.72 28.25
C PHE A 53 -0.75 -18.16 28.09
N PHE A 54 0.30 -18.39 27.28
CA PHE A 54 0.85 -19.73 27.05
C PHE A 54 1.51 -20.30 28.31
N PHE A 55 2.25 -19.47 29.06
CA PHE A 55 2.87 -19.85 30.33
C PHE A 55 1.81 -20.29 31.33
N LYS A 56 0.73 -19.52 31.46
CA LYS A 56 -0.38 -19.82 32.39
C LYS A 56 -1.17 -21.08 32.03
N HIS A 57 -1.31 -21.40 30.75
CA HIS A 57 -2.00 -22.62 30.29
C HIS A 57 -1.12 -23.88 30.26
N CYS A 58 0.21 -23.74 30.24
CA CYS A 58 1.12 -24.88 30.32
C CYS A 58 1.50 -25.23 31.78
N ILE A 59 1.39 -24.29 32.72
CA ILE A 59 1.88 -24.45 34.10
C ILE A 59 0.77 -24.75 35.12
N LEU A 60 -0.53 -24.64 34.77
CA LEU A 60 -1.66 -24.95 35.66
C LEU A 60 -2.54 -26.13 35.14
N PRO A 61 -3.06 -27.02 36.01
CA PRO A 61 -3.53 -28.38 35.66
C PRO A 61 -4.93 -28.40 34.99
N PRO A 62 -5.34 -29.48 34.26
CA PRO A 62 -5.10 -30.89 34.58
C PRO A 62 -4.23 -31.65 33.57
N CYS A 63 -3.14 -32.22 34.10
CA CYS A 63 -2.35 -33.36 33.60
C CYS A 63 -1.62 -33.21 32.25
N PRO A 64 -0.36 -32.72 32.22
CA PRO A 64 0.55 -33.00 31.12
C PRO A 64 1.53 -34.12 31.46
N ASN A 65 1.91 -34.90 30.45
CA ASN A 65 3.01 -35.85 30.52
C ASN A 65 4.32 -35.10 30.86
N ILE A 66 4.94 -35.41 32.00
CA ILE A 66 6.17 -34.73 32.49
C ILE A 66 7.30 -34.75 31.47
N TYR A 67 7.37 -35.80 30.64
CA TYR A 67 8.39 -35.95 29.61
C TYR A 67 8.20 -35.02 28.41
N ALA A 68 6.97 -34.58 28.12
CA ALA A 68 6.67 -33.71 26.98
C ALA A 68 6.73 -32.21 27.33
N ASN A 69 6.69 -31.87 28.63
CA ASN A 69 6.60 -30.47 29.07
C ASN A 69 7.83 -29.63 28.67
N TRP A 70 9.05 -30.14 28.89
CA TRP A 70 10.28 -29.43 28.51
C TRP A 70 10.38 -29.19 27.00
N LEU A 71 9.93 -30.17 26.20
CA LEU A 71 9.90 -30.08 24.73
C LEU A 71 8.93 -28.99 24.28
N VAL A 72 7.72 -28.94 24.87
CA VAL A 72 6.73 -27.89 24.57
C VAL A 72 7.24 -26.49 24.94
N ILE A 73 7.94 -26.34 26.07
CA ILE A 73 8.56 -25.07 26.47
C ILE A 73 9.66 -24.66 25.48
N LEU A 74 10.53 -25.58 25.07
CA LEU A 74 11.56 -25.32 24.06
C LEU A 74 10.94 -24.90 22.72
N LEU A 75 9.90 -25.62 22.29
CA LEU A 75 9.18 -25.35 21.04
C LEU A 75 8.45 -23.99 21.11
N LEU A 76 7.93 -23.58 22.28
CA LEU A 76 7.37 -22.25 22.51
C LEU A 76 8.42 -21.15 22.32
N VAL A 77 9.61 -21.32 22.89
CA VAL A 77 10.70 -20.34 22.77
C VAL A 77 11.14 -20.17 21.31
N ILE A 78 11.37 -21.28 20.58
CA ILE A 78 11.73 -21.23 19.16
C ILE A 78 10.61 -20.59 18.33
N TYR A 79 9.37 -20.99 18.57
CA TYR A 79 8.22 -20.43 17.86
C TYR A 79 8.09 -18.92 18.05
N LEU A 80 8.27 -18.45 19.29
CA LEU A 80 8.25 -17.04 19.63
C LEU A 80 9.45 -16.29 19.03
N LEU A 81 10.65 -16.87 19.01
CA LEU A 81 11.82 -16.26 18.38
C LEU A 81 11.60 -16.08 16.88
N VAL A 82 11.17 -17.12 16.17
CA VAL A 82 10.92 -17.08 14.72
C VAL A 82 9.82 -16.06 14.38
N THR A 83 8.72 -16.07 15.13
CA THR A 83 7.59 -15.18 14.85
C THR A 83 7.91 -13.71 15.14
N ASN A 84 8.69 -13.42 16.18
CA ASN A 84 8.98 -12.02 16.54
C ASN A 84 10.21 -11.47 15.84
N VAL A 85 11.30 -12.23 15.78
CA VAL A 85 12.57 -11.73 15.23
C VAL A 85 12.59 -11.87 13.71
N LEU A 86 12.06 -12.96 13.14
CA LEU A 86 12.14 -13.15 11.69
C LEU A 86 10.95 -12.53 10.95
N LEU A 87 9.72 -12.82 11.37
CA LEU A 87 8.54 -12.33 10.62
C LEU A 87 8.35 -10.82 10.70
N LEU A 88 8.53 -10.19 11.87
CA LEU A 88 8.39 -8.73 11.98
C LEU A 88 9.50 -8.01 11.24
N ASN A 89 10.76 -8.44 11.37
CA ASN A 89 11.87 -7.80 10.67
C ASN A 89 11.74 -7.92 9.14
N LEU A 90 11.31 -9.08 8.65
CA LEU A 90 11.04 -9.26 7.21
C LEU A 90 9.85 -8.41 6.74
N LEU A 91 8.77 -8.35 7.53
CA LEU A 91 7.58 -7.56 7.21
C LEU A 91 7.90 -6.07 7.13
N ILE A 92 8.66 -5.56 8.11
CA ILE A 92 9.13 -4.18 8.12
C ILE A 92 10.03 -3.91 6.91
N ALA A 93 10.95 -4.82 6.60
CA ALA A 93 11.82 -4.70 5.42
C ALA A 93 11.01 -4.65 4.11
N MET A 94 9.99 -5.51 3.97
CA MET A 94 9.12 -5.53 2.80
C MET A 94 8.33 -4.22 2.66
N PHE A 95 7.71 -3.74 3.73
CA PHE A 95 7.00 -2.45 3.70
C PHE A 95 7.94 -1.28 3.39
N SER A 96 9.14 -1.27 3.98
CA SER A 96 10.13 -0.23 3.71
C SER A 96 10.57 -0.23 2.25
N TYR A 97 10.81 -1.42 1.67
CA TYR A 97 11.16 -1.55 0.26
C TYR A 97 10.03 -1.06 -0.65
N THR A 98 8.80 -1.54 -0.44
CA THR A 98 7.65 -1.09 -1.24
C THR A 98 7.41 0.41 -1.09
N PHE A 99 7.56 0.96 0.12
CA PHE A 99 7.40 2.39 0.36
C PHE A 99 8.43 3.22 -0.41
N GLN A 100 9.69 2.80 -0.43
CA GLN A 100 10.75 3.49 -1.20
C GLN A 100 10.44 3.47 -2.71
N VAL A 101 10.08 2.31 -3.26
CA VAL A 101 9.73 2.16 -4.69
C VAL A 101 8.49 2.99 -5.07
N VAL A 102 7.47 3.00 -4.22
CA VAL A 102 6.23 3.77 -4.48
C VAL A 102 6.48 5.27 -4.33
N GLN A 103 7.29 5.70 -3.36
CA GLN A 103 7.56 7.11 -3.12
C GLN A 103 8.36 7.76 -4.25
N GLU A 104 9.26 7.04 -4.92
CA GLU A 104 10.01 7.54 -6.07
C GLU A 104 9.09 8.05 -7.20
N ASN A 105 7.89 7.48 -7.32
CA ASN A 105 6.91 7.82 -8.37
C ASN A 105 5.64 8.52 -7.85
N ALA A 106 5.55 8.75 -6.54
CA ALA A 106 4.34 9.27 -5.90
C ALA A 106 3.99 10.68 -6.40
N ASP A 107 4.99 11.52 -6.67
CA ASP A 107 4.78 12.88 -7.16
C ASP A 107 4.12 12.92 -8.54
N ILE A 108 4.51 12.01 -9.43
CA ILE A 108 3.93 11.90 -10.78
C ILE A 108 2.47 11.46 -10.64
N PHE A 109 2.22 10.44 -9.82
CA PHE A 109 0.88 9.92 -9.59
C PHE A 109 -0.04 10.98 -8.96
N TRP A 110 0.46 11.73 -7.96
CA TRP A 110 -0.27 12.83 -7.34
C TRP A 110 -0.61 13.93 -8.35
N LYS A 111 0.35 14.33 -9.19
CA LYS A 111 0.10 15.34 -10.24
C LYS A 111 -0.95 14.87 -11.24
N PHE A 112 -0.94 13.60 -11.64
CA PHE A 112 -1.94 13.01 -12.53
C PHE A 112 -3.33 12.98 -11.89
N GLN A 113 -3.43 12.49 -10.64
CA GLN A 113 -4.70 12.48 -9.90
C GLN A 113 -5.25 13.89 -9.70
N ARG A 114 -4.39 14.85 -9.36
CA ARG A 114 -4.77 16.26 -9.21
C ARG A 114 -5.33 16.83 -10.50
N TYR A 115 -4.71 16.55 -11.65
CA TYR A 115 -5.22 17.00 -12.95
C TYR A 115 -6.62 16.45 -13.22
N ASN A 116 -6.82 15.13 -13.05
CA ASN A 116 -8.13 14.51 -13.26
C ASN A 116 -9.20 15.11 -12.35
N LEU A 117 -8.86 15.35 -11.08
CA LEU A 117 -9.75 15.99 -10.13
C LEU A 117 -10.13 17.42 -10.58
N ILE A 118 -9.15 18.23 -10.99
CA ILE A 118 -9.41 19.60 -11.45
C ILE A 118 -10.31 19.60 -12.69
N VAL A 119 -10.05 18.74 -13.67
CA VAL A 119 -10.89 18.61 -14.88
C VAL A 119 -12.32 18.22 -14.51
N GLU A 120 -12.47 17.26 -13.60
CA GLU A 120 -13.77 16.84 -13.11
C GLU A 120 -14.52 18.00 -12.42
N TYR A 121 -13.87 18.74 -11.51
CA TYR A 121 -14.50 19.88 -10.85
C TYR A 121 -14.82 21.04 -11.80
N HIS A 122 -13.97 21.30 -12.80
CA HIS A 122 -14.23 22.35 -13.80
C HIS A 122 -15.47 22.03 -14.66
N SER A 123 -15.70 20.75 -14.96
CA SER A 123 -16.87 20.29 -15.72
C SER A 123 -18.18 20.30 -14.92
N ARG A 124 -18.09 20.36 -13.58
CA ARG A 124 -19.27 20.36 -12.71
C ARG A 124 -19.80 21.78 -12.53
N PRO A 125 -21.12 21.99 -12.64
CA PRO A 125 -21.69 23.30 -12.35
C PRO A 125 -21.48 23.67 -10.87
N ALA A 126 -21.26 24.96 -10.59
CA ALA A 126 -20.83 25.49 -9.29
C ALA A 126 -21.82 25.30 -8.12
N LEU A 127 -22.96 24.65 -8.34
CA LEU A 127 -24.00 24.45 -7.34
C LEU A 127 -23.76 23.17 -6.53
N ALA A 128 -24.01 23.26 -5.22
CA ALA A 128 -23.93 22.12 -4.32
C ALA A 128 -24.79 20.93 -4.82
N PRO A 129 -24.44 19.67 -4.48
CA PRO A 129 -25.11 18.46 -4.95
C PRO A 129 -26.65 18.49 -4.99
N PRO A 130 -27.39 19.09 -4.02
CA PRO A 130 -28.85 19.14 -4.09
C PRO A 130 -29.43 20.05 -5.20
N PHE A 131 -28.68 21.03 -5.73
CA PHE A 131 -29.20 22.02 -6.69
C PHE A 131 -28.64 21.85 -8.12
N ILE A 132 -27.92 20.76 -8.39
CA ILE A 132 -27.21 20.51 -9.65
C ILE A 132 -28.17 20.42 -10.86
N ILE A 133 -29.40 19.96 -10.64
CA ILE A 133 -30.43 19.73 -11.66
C ILE A 133 -30.83 21.04 -12.36
N ILE A 134 -30.94 22.14 -11.61
CA ILE A 134 -31.33 23.45 -12.15
C ILE A 134 -30.26 23.98 -13.11
N SER A 135 -28.98 23.75 -12.80
CA SER A 135 -27.88 24.16 -13.67
C SER A 135 -27.81 23.34 -14.97
N HIS A 136 -28.16 22.06 -14.95
CA HIS A 136 -28.20 21.25 -16.17
C HIS A 136 -29.35 21.70 -17.11
N ILE A 137 -30.49 22.10 -16.55
CA ILE A 137 -31.63 22.60 -17.32
C ILE A 137 -31.30 23.94 -18.00
N SER A 138 -30.64 24.87 -17.31
CA SER A 138 -30.27 26.17 -17.89
C SER A 138 -29.21 26.04 -18.99
N GLN A 139 -28.21 25.16 -18.81
CA GLN A 139 -27.18 24.90 -19.82
C GLN A 139 -27.77 24.27 -21.10
N ALA A 140 -28.72 23.34 -20.96
CA ALA A 140 -29.43 22.75 -22.10
C ALA A 140 -30.27 23.77 -22.88
N LEU A 141 -30.81 24.79 -22.20
CA LEU A 141 -31.56 25.86 -22.84
C LEU A 141 -30.63 26.82 -23.61
N LEU A 142 -29.47 27.15 -23.04
CA LEU A 142 -28.46 28.02 -23.66
C LEU A 142 -27.76 27.37 -24.85
N SER A 143 -27.51 26.06 -24.82
CA SER A 143 -26.86 25.34 -25.92
C SER A 143 -27.72 25.30 -27.18
N LEU A 144 -29.05 25.35 -27.05
CA LEU A 144 -29.99 25.44 -28.17
C LEU A 144 -29.92 26.81 -28.89
N VAL A 145 -29.41 27.85 -28.23
CA VAL A 145 -29.43 29.24 -28.72
C VAL A 145 -28.09 29.68 -29.32
N LYS A 146 -26.97 29.01 -29.01
CA LYS A 146 -25.61 29.59 -29.20
C LYS A 146 -24.75 28.96 -30.30
N THR A 147 -25.33 28.43 -31.38
CA THR A 147 -24.60 27.80 -32.49
C THR A 147 -24.03 28.82 -33.49
N THR A 148 -23.19 29.78 -33.08
CA THR A 148 -22.65 30.76 -34.06
C THR A 148 -21.36 31.51 -33.67
N GLU A 149 -20.38 30.90 -33.00
CA GLU A 149 -19.05 31.53 -32.85
C GLU A 149 -17.94 30.47 -33.00
N THR A 150 -17.33 30.38 -34.19
CA THR A 150 -16.28 29.36 -34.46
C THR A 150 -15.11 29.90 -35.28
N HIS A 151 -15.24 31.08 -35.91
CA HIS A 151 -14.24 31.58 -36.86
C HIS A 151 -13.08 32.36 -36.19
N GLN A 152 -13.31 32.96 -35.02
CA GLN A 152 -12.29 33.71 -34.27
C GLN A 152 -11.27 32.79 -33.58
N ASP A 153 -11.73 31.62 -33.10
CA ASP A 153 -10.90 30.66 -32.35
C ASP A 153 -9.87 29.94 -33.24
N LEU A 154 -10.19 29.75 -34.53
CA LEU A 154 -9.32 29.06 -35.49
C LEU A 154 -8.02 29.83 -35.76
N LEU A 155 -8.10 31.16 -35.91
CA LEU A 155 -6.93 32.00 -36.16
C LEU A 155 -6.00 32.08 -34.94
N GLY A 156 -6.58 32.15 -33.74
CA GLY A 156 -5.83 32.08 -32.48
C GLY A 156 -5.09 30.75 -32.33
N MET A 157 -5.76 29.65 -32.67
CA MET A 157 -5.16 28.31 -32.65
C MET A 157 -4.00 28.18 -33.64
N CYS A 158 -4.14 28.66 -34.88
CA CYS A 158 -3.04 28.65 -35.85
C CYS A 158 -1.79 29.39 -35.34
N LYS A 159 -1.98 30.57 -34.72
CA LYS A 159 -0.87 31.35 -34.16
C LYS A 159 -0.17 30.62 -33.00
N LEU A 160 -0.94 29.94 -32.16
CA LEU A 160 -0.41 29.13 -31.05
C LEU A 160 0.45 27.97 -31.59
N MET A 161 -0.05 27.25 -32.60
CA MET A 161 0.66 26.13 -33.24
C MET A 161 1.98 26.58 -33.87
N THR A 162 2.00 27.74 -34.53
CA THR A 162 3.26 28.30 -35.07
C THR A 162 4.24 28.63 -33.95
N TRP A 163 3.78 29.24 -32.86
CA TRP A 163 4.64 29.57 -31.72
C TRP A 163 5.22 28.30 -31.06
N GLU A 164 4.40 27.27 -30.85
CA GLU A 164 4.83 25.97 -30.31
C GLU A 164 5.88 25.31 -31.22
N THR A 165 5.66 25.35 -32.54
CA THR A 165 6.61 24.81 -33.52
C THR A 165 7.96 25.50 -33.41
N VAL A 166 7.99 26.83 -33.33
CA VAL A 166 9.25 27.58 -33.18
C VAL A 166 9.97 27.23 -31.87
N GLN A 167 9.25 27.08 -30.76
CA GLN A 167 9.85 26.67 -29.49
C GLN A 167 10.43 25.25 -29.56
N LYS A 168 9.72 24.33 -30.22
CA LYS A 168 10.18 22.96 -30.43
C LYS A 168 11.48 22.92 -31.23
N GLU A 169 11.56 23.65 -32.35
CA GLU A 169 12.77 23.70 -33.18
C GLU A 169 13.94 24.29 -32.40
N ASN A 170 13.74 25.38 -31.64
CA ASN A 170 14.79 25.96 -30.80
C ASN A 170 15.29 24.97 -29.73
N TYR A 171 14.37 24.25 -29.09
CA TYR A 171 14.73 23.24 -28.08
C TYR A 171 15.50 22.06 -28.70
N LEU A 172 15.07 21.58 -29.88
CA LEU A 172 15.76 20.49 -30.59
C LEU A 172 17.15 20.91 -31.04
N ALA A 173 17.31 22.14 -31.54
CA ALA A 173 18.61 22.68 -31.92
C ALA A 173 19.57 22.75 -30.73
N GLU A 174 19.08 23.17 -29.55
CA GLU A 174 19.87 23.18 -28.31
C GLU A 174 20.28 21.77 -27.89
N LEU A 175 19.35 20.81 -27.95
CA LEU A 175 19.61 19.41 -27.60
C LEU A 175 20.62 18.75 -28.55
N GLU A 176 20.54 19.04 -29.85
CA GLU A 176 21.51 18.60 -30.85
C GLU A 176 22.89 19.22 -30.61
N HIS A 177 22.93 20.51 -30.25
CA HIS A 177 24.15 21.20 -29.88
C HIS A 177 24.84 20.52 -28.69
N GLU A 178 24.13 20.31 -27.59
CA GLU A 178 24.61 19.61 -26.40
C GLU A 178 25.06 18.17 -26.73
N HIS A 179 24.30 17.45 -27.56
CA HIS A 179 24.65 16.10 -27.99
C HIS A 179 25.97 16.07 -28.77
N ARG A 180 26.16 17.02 -29.71
CA ARG A 180 27.38 17.16 -30.50
C ARG A 180 28.58 17.57 -29.64
N GLU A 181 28.36 18.36 -28.59
CA GLU A 181 29.41 18.77 -27.66
C GLU A 181 29.76 17.71 -26.61
N SER A 182 28.89 16.70 -26.42
CA SER A 182 29.14 15.58 -25.53
C SER A 182 30.46 14.89 -25.84
N SER A 183 31.27 14.65 -24.80
CA SER A 183 32.59 14.05 -24.94
C SER A 183 32.55 12.70 -25.65
N ALA A 184 31.48 11.93 -25.47
CA ALA A 184 31.30 10.65 -26.16
C ALA A 184 31.20 10.80 -27.68
N GLU A 185 30.44 11.79 -28.15
CA GLU A 185 30.25 12.04 -29.58
C GLU A 185 31.47 12.71 -30.20
N ARG A 186 32.12 13.61 -29.46
CA ARG A 186 33.41 14.19 -29.87
C ARG A 186 34.49 13.12 -30.02
N LEU A 187 34.56 12.16 -29.09
CA LEU A 187 35.50 11.03 -29.16
C LEU A 187 35.20 10.11 -30.34
N ARG A 188 33.92 9.80 -30.59
CA ARG A 188 33.51 9.04 -31.80
C ARG A 188 33.95 9.75 -33.07
N TYR A 189 33.68 11.05 -33.18
CA TYR A 189 34.04 11.84 -34.34
C TYR A 189 35.56 11.91 -34.57
N THR A 190 36.36 12.02 -33.49
CA THR A 190 37.83 11.97 -33.58
C THR A 190 38.37 10.57 -33.87
N SER A 191 37.63 9.51 -33.52
CA SER A 191 38.02 8.12 -33.78
C SER A 191 37.66 7.65 -35.19
N SER A 192 36.65 8.26 -35.83
CA SER A 192 36.23 7.96 -37.20
C SER A 192 37.00 8.76 -38.26
N LYS A 193 37.87 9.68 -37.85
CA LYS A 193 38.65 10.58 -38.69
C LYS A 193 40.11 10.15 -38.72
#